data_AF-A0AAW6CPY9-F1
#
_entry.id   AF-A0AAW6CPY9-F1
#
_cell.length_a   1.000
_cell.length_b   1.000
_cell.length_c   1.000
_cell.angle_alpha   90.00
_cell.angle_beta   90.00
_cell.angle_gamma   90.00
#
_symmetry.space_group_name_H-M   'P 1'
#
loop_
_entity.id
_entity.type
_entity.pdbx_description
1 polymer ?
#
loop_
_entity_poly.entity_id
_entity_poly.type
_entity_poly.pdbx_seq_one_letter_code
_entity_poly.pdbx_strand_id
1 'polypeptide(L)'
;MNRPKDIMEFLFLLFLSNREFDEIRLILEKKYDIVVTEELKTEVEKMCTFAEGAFLAWQERGLEQGLEKGKVETLVDNISSLLESGLISDVQQAFSILHVKKDLQSKVLQHLQLH
;
A
#
# COMPACT_ATOMS: atom_id res chain seq x y z
N MET A 1 31.44 4.86 8.77
CA MET A 1 30.04 5.19 9.10
C MET A 1 29.90 5.26 10.60
N ASN A 2 29.51 6.38 11.22
CA ASN A 2 29.45 6.47 12.69
C ASN A 2 28.30 7.34 13.25
N ARG A 3 27.34 7.77 12.41
CA ARG A 3 26.13 8.48 12.88
C ARG A 3 24.88 7.69 12.47
N PRO A 4 23.82 7.64 13.30
CA PRO A 4 22.58 6.93 12.99
C PRO A 4 21.98 7.27 11.63
N LYS A 5 22.09 8.53 11.20
CA LYS A 5 21.61 9.00 9.89
C LYS A 5 22.34 8.33 8.71
N ASP A 6 23.65 8.12 8.83
CA ASP A 6 24.46 7.53 7.76
C ASP A 6 24.12 6.04 7.58
N ILE A 7 23.73 5.34 8.66
CA ILE A 7 23.27 3.94 8.62
C ILE A 7 21.89 3.84 7.98
N MET A 8 20.96 4.72 8.34
CA MET A 8 19.62 4.73 7.73
C MET A 8 19.68 5.02 6.24
N GLU A 9 20.55 5.95 5.83
CA GLU A 9 20.75 6.27 4.41
C GLU A 9 21.35 5.08 3.64
N PHE A 10 22.25 4.32 4.26
CA PHE A 10 22.79 3.10 3.69
C PHE A 10 21.72 2.00 3.52
N LEU A 11 20.90 1.76 4.54
CA LEU A 11 19.80 0.79 4.45
C LEU A 11 18.76 1.21 3.40
N PHE A 12 18.45 2.51 3.31
CA PHE A 12 17.55 3.02 2.29
C PHE A 12 18.09 2.76 0.87
N LEU A 13 19.39 2.99 0.65
CA LEU A 13 20.03 2.69 -0.62
C LEU A 13 19.86 1.21 -1.01
N LEU A 14 20.13 0.29 -0.09
CA LEU A 14 20.14 -1.15 -0.40
C LEU A 14 18.73 -1.76 -0.56
N PHE A 15 17.74 -1.24 0.16
CA PHE A 15 16.42 -1.90 0.24
C PHE A 15 15.28 -1.10 -0.37
N LEU A 16 15.42 0.20 -0.54
CA LEU A 16 14.28 1.08 -0.88
C LEU A 16 14.59 2.02 -2.05
N SER A 17 15.82 2.01 -2.56
CA SER A 17 16.15 2.79 -3.75
C SER A 17 15.74 2.04 -5.01
N ASN A 18 15.09 2.74 -5.93
CA ASN A 18 14.77 2.21 -7.26
C ASN A 18 15.98 2.42 -8.19
N ARG A 19 17.12 1.84 -7.81
CA ARG A 19 18.40 1.95 -8.52
C ARG A 19 18.88 0.59 -8.95
N GLU A 20 19.50 0.54 -10.11
CA GLU A 20 20.12 -0.68 -10.60
C GLU A 20 21.37 -1.03 -9.77
N PHE A 21 21.75 -2.30 -9.76
CA PHE A 21 22.91 -2.79 -9.01
C PHE A 21 24.18 -1.97 -9.30
N ASP A 22 24.44 -1.62 -10.56
CA ASP A 22 25.63 -0.87 -10.95
C ASP A 22 25.67 0.54 -10.31
N GLU A 23 24.52 1.19 -10.14
CA GLU A 23 24.43 2.48 -9.47
C GLU A 23 24.65 2.32 -7.95
N ILE A 24 24.07 1.29 -7.36
CA ILE A 24 24.26 0.97 -5.94
C ILE A 24 25.74 0.68 -5.67
N ARG A 25 26.39 -0.15 -6.49
CA ARG A 25 27.84 -0.43 -6.41
C ARG A 25 28.66 0.84 -6.42
N LEU A 26 28.42 1.74 -7.38
CA LEU A 26 29.15 3.01 -7.47
C LEU A 26 29.01 3.87 -6.21
N ILE A 27 27.85 3.86 -5.56
CA ILE A 27 27.62 4.60 -4.32
C ILE A 27 28.32 3.91 -3.14
N LEU A 28 28.26 2.57 -3.06
CA LEU A 28 28.99 1.78 -2.06
C LEU A 28 30.49 2.09 -2.10
N GLU A 29 31.08 2.10 -3.30
CA GLU A 29 32.50 2.37 -3.50
C GLU A 29 32.85 3.83 -3.22
N LYS A 30 32.14 4.80 -3.82
CA LYS A 30 32.55 6.22 -3.76
C LYS A 30 32.18 6.91 -2.47
N LYS A 31 31.03 6.57 -1.87
CA LYS A 31 30.50 7.28 -0.71
C LYS A 31 30.81 6.55 0.60
N TYR A 32 30.76 5.23 0.56
CA TYR A 32 30.90 4.41 1.75
C TYR A 32 32.26 3.72 1.84
N ASP A 33 33.10 3.85 0.81
CA ASP A 33 34.43 3.23 0.73
C ASP A 33 34.36 1.69 0.89
N ILE A 34 33.27 1.10 0.37
CA ILE A 34 33.02 -0.34 0.39
C ILE A 34 33.38 -0.91 -0.98
N VAL A 35 34.43 -1.73 -1.01
CA VAL A 35 34.80 -2.50 -2.20
C VAL A 35 33.82 -3.65 -2.37
N VAL A 36 33.12 -3.70 -3.50
CA VAL A 36 32.14 -4.75 -3.79
C VAL A 36 32.85 -5.98 -4.37
N THR A 37 33.03 -7.01 -3.54
CA THR A 37 33.52 -8.33 -3.96
C THR A 37 32.41 -9.15 -4.64
N GLU A 38 32.75 -10.25 -5.30
CA GLU A 38 31.74 -11.14 -5.92
C GLU A 38 30.75 -11.73 -4.90
N GLU A 39 31.22 -12.04 -3.69
CA GLU A 39 30.35 -12.51 -2.60
C GLU A 39 29.40 -11.39 -2.15
N LEU A 40 29.92 -10.18 -1.91
CA LEU A 40 29.10 -9.04 -1.50
C LEU A 40 28.11 -8.63 -2.60
N LYS A 41 28.51 -8.69 -3.88
CA LYS A 41 27.64 -8.48 -5.02
C LYS A 41 26.42 -9.40 -4.97
N THR A 42 26.65 -10.70 -4.75
CA THR A 42 25.58 -11.70 -4.67
C THR A 42 24.60 -11.37 -3.54
N GLU A 43 25.08 -10.92 -2.39
CA GLU A 43 24.21 -10.53 -1.27
C GLU A 43 23.43 -9.24 -1.55
N VAL A 44 24.05 -8.23 -2.18
CA VAL A 44 23.37 -6.98 -2.56
C VAL A 44 22.30 -7.24 -3.64
N GLU A 45 22.57 -8.09 -4.64
CA GLU A 45 21.59 -8.47 -5.66
C GLU A 45 20.37 -9.20 -5.07
N LYS A 46 20.59 -10.07 -4.07
CA LYS A 46 19.49 -10.70 -3.32
C LYS A 46 18.64 -9.67 -2.58
N MET A 47 19.26 -8.65 -1.99
CA MET A 47 18.55 -7.57 -1.29
C MET A 47 17.69 -6.75 -2.26
N CYS A 48 18.21 -6.42 -3.45
CA CYS A 48 17.45 -5.73 -4.50
C CYS A 48 16.24 -6.55 -4.95
N THR A 49 16.45 -7.83 -5.29
CA THR A 49 15.37 -8.73 -5.70
C THR A 49 14.29 -8.87 -4.60
N PHE A 50 14.70 -8.99 -3.34
CA PHE A 50 13.78 -9.06 -2.21
C PHE A 50 12.96 -7.76 -2.07
N ALA A 51 13.61 -6.61 -2.18
CA ALA A 51 12.96 -5.30 -2.12
C ALA A 51 11.93 -5.10 -3.22
N GLU A 52 12.27 -5.45 -4.46
CA GLU A 52 11.36 -5.42 -5.61
C GLU A 52 10.14 -6.32 -5.39
N GLY A 53 10.38 -7.58 -4.97
CA GLY A 53 9.31 -8.52 -4.68
C GLY A 53 8.38 -8.02 -3.57
N ALA A 54 8.95 -7.46 -2.50
CA ALA A 54 8.16 -6.84 -1.44
C ALA A 54 7.35 -5.64 -1.95
N PHE A 55 7.97 -4.75 -2.72
CA PHE A 55 7.30 -3.57 -3.30
C PHE A 55 6.10 -3.97 -4.16
N LEU A 56 6.26 -4.94 -5.06
CA LEU A 56 5.18 -5.44 -5.91
C LEU A 56 4.04 -6.05 -5.08
N ALA A 57 4.36 -6.88 -4.09
CA ALA A 57 3.37 -7.49 -3.21
C ALA A 57 2.58 -6.43 -2.40
N TRP A 58 3.26 -5.38 -1.92
CA TRP A 58 2.60 -4.28 -1.20
C TRP A 58 1.76 -3.41 -2.12
N GLN A 59 2.19 -3.17 -3.36
CA GLN A 59 1.41 -2.44 -4.35
C GLN A 59 0.11 -3.19 -4.69
N GLU A 60 0.18 -4.50 -4.92
CA GLU A 60 -0.99 -5.33 -5.20
C GLU A 60 -1.98 -5.32 -4.03
N ARG A 61 -1.49 -5.55 -2.80
CA ARG A 61 -2.33 -5.47 -1.58
C ARG A 61 -2.94 -4.09 -1.40
N GLY A 62 -2.16 -3.03 -1.64
CA GLY A 62 -2.63 -1.66 -1.51
C GLY A 62 -3.76 -1.34 -2.50
N LEU A 63 -3.64 -1.82 -3.74
CA LEU A 63 -4.69 -1.68 -4.74
C LEU A 63 -5.95 -2.46 -4.36
N GLU A 64 -5.81 -3.71 -3.92
CA GLU A 64 -6.95 -4.53 -3.47
C GLU A 64 -7.69 -3.88 -2.31
N GLN A 65 -6.96 -3.44 -1.28
CA GLN A 65 -7.53 -2.75 -0.12
C GLN A 65 -8.18 -1.42 -0.51
N GLY A 66 -7.56 -0.67 -1.43
CA GLY A 66 -8.09 0.59 -1.94
C GLY A 66 -9.41 0.41 -2.70
N LEU A 67 -9.49 -0.62 -3.55
CA LEU A 67 -10.70 -0.95 -4.28
C LEU A 67 -11.83 -1.42 -3.34
N GLU A 68 -11.51 -2.24 -2.35
CA GLU A 68 -12.50 -2.70 -1.36
C GLU A 68 -13.04 -1.52 -0.54
N LYS A 69 -12.15 -0.65 -0.06
CA LYS A 69 -12.51 0.55 0.70
C LYS A 69 -13.36 1.50 -0.14
N GLY A 70 -12.92 1.83 -1.35
CA GLY A 70 -13.64 2.74 -2.24
C GLY A 70 -15.03 2.24 -2.60
N LYS A 71 -15.22 0.92 -2.73
CA LYS A 71 -16.54 0.33 -2.94
C LYS A 71 -17.48 0.53 -1.76
N VAL A 72 -16.99 0.40 -0.53
CA VAL A 72 -17.80 0.65 0.68
C VAL A 72 -18.11 2.12 0.83
N GLU A 73 -17.11 3.01 0.68
CA GLU A 73 -17.29 4.46 0.78
C GLU A 73 -18.30 4.98 -0.26
N THR A 74 -18.20 4.53 -1.51
CA THR A 74 -19.16 4.90 -2.56
C THR A 74 -20.58 4.45 -2.23
N LEU A 75 -20.76 3.25 -1.65
CA LEU A 75 -22.08 2.79 -1.20
C LEU A 75 -22.62 3.65 -0.06
N VAL A 76 -21.77 3.99 0.91
CA VAL A 76 -22.13 4.87 2.03
C VAL A 76 -22.60 6.23 1.50
N ASP A 77 -21.82 6.88 0.63
CA ASP A 77 -22.14 8.20 0.07
C ASP A 77 -23.47 8.19 -0.71
N ASN A 78 -23.67 7.17 -1.56
CA ASN A 78 -24.89 7.02 -2.33
C ASN A 78 -26.11 6.79 -1.42
N ILE A 79 -25.98 5.97 -0.38
CA ILE A 79 -27.06 5.67 0.55
C ILE A 79 -27.40 6.91 1.40
N SER A 80 -26.39 7.62 1.91
CA SER A 80 -26.56 8.89 2.61
C SER A 80 -27.31 9.90 1.74
N SER A 81 -26.89 10.06 0.48
CA SER A 81 -27.54 10.97 -0.47
C SER A 81 -29.01 10.60 -0.71
N LEU A 82 -29.32 9.30 -0.83
CA LEU A 82 -30.69 8.82 -0.99
C LEU A 82 -31.55 9.10 0.25
N LEU A 83 -31.00 8.90 1.46
CA LEU A 83 -31.70 9.20 2.72
C LEU A 83 -31.93 10.72 2.88
N GLU A 84 -30.90 11.53 2.63
CA GLU A 84 -30.97 12.99 2.72
C GLU A 84 -31.96 13.59 1.71
N SER A 85 -32.07 12.99 0.51
CA SER A 85 -33.04 13.41 -0.49
C SER A 85 -34.50 13.14 -0.11
N GLY A 86 -34.75 12.31 0.91
CA GLY A 86 -36.09 11.87 1.32
C GLY A 86 -36.75 10.89 0.34
N LEU A 87 -36.06 10.42 -0.70
CA LEU A 87 -36.55 9.41 -1.65
C LEU A 87 -36.74 8.05 -0.98
N ILE A 88 -35.98 7.78 0.08
CA ILE A 88 -36.09 6.60 0.92
C ILE A 88 -36.09 7.02 2.39
N SER A 89 -36.70 6.21 3.24
CA SER A 89 -36.79 6.46 4.69
C SER A 89 -35.97 5.46 5.52
N ASP A 90 -35.39 4.45 4.88
CA ASP A 90 -34.68 3.36 5.55
C ASP A 90 -33.55 2.81 4.68
N VAL A 91 -32.42 2.50 5.32
CA VAL A 91 -31.24 1.89 4.70
C VAL A 91 -31.56 0.56 4.02
N GLN A 92 -32.51 -0.24 4.53
CA GLN A 92 -32.85 -1.52 3.88
C GLN A 92 -33.44 -1.32 2.48
N GLN A 93 -34.18 -0.24 2.26
CA GLN A 93 -34.67 0.12 0.92
C GLN A 93 -33.50 0.43 0.00
N ALA A 94 -32.50 1.16 0.50
CA ALA A 94 -31.27 1.47 -0.25
C ALA A 94 -30.50 0.19 -0.63
N PHE A 95 -30.36 -0.76 0.30
CA PHE A 95 -29.73 -2.06 0.03
C PHE A 95 -30.45 -2.85 -1.06
N SER A 96 -31.79 -2.80 -1.07
CA SER A 96 -32.59 -3.44 -2.12
C SER A 96 -32.42 -2.75 -3.48
N ILE A 97 -32.50 -1.42 -3.53
CA ILE A 97 -32.41 -0.63 -4.77
C ILE A 97 -31.02 -0.72 -5.40
N LEU A 98 -29.98 -0.58 -4.60
CA LEU A 98 -28.59 -0.63 -5.05
C LEU A 98 -28.02 -2.06 -5.12
N HIS A 99 -28.86 -3.06 -4.81
CA HIS A 99 -28.48 -4.48 -4.78
C HIS A 99 -27.19 -4.73 -3.97
N VAL A 100 -27.09 -4.12 -2.79
CA VAL A 100 -25.90 -4.22 -1.94
C VAL A 100 -25.77 -5.65 -1.42
N LYS A 101 -24.64 -6.29 -1.76
CA LYS A 101 -24.34 -7.65 -1.33
C LYS A 101 -24.29 -7.75 0.20
N LYS A 102 -24.75 -8.88 0.75
CA LYS A 102 -24.91 -9.10 2.20
C LYS A 102 -23.61 -8.94 2.99
N ASP A 103 -22.47 -9.32 2.41
CA ASP A 103 -21.13 -9.17 2.98
C ASP A 103 -20.70 -7.70 3.15
N LEU A 104 -21.27 -6.78 2.38
CA LEU A 104 -20.97 -5.35 2.46
C LEU A 104 -21.95 -4.58 3.36
N GLN A 105 -23.15 -5.11 3.61
CA GLN A 105 -24.19 -4.43 4.38
C GLN A 105 -23.73 -4.08 5.80
N SER A 106 -23.04 -5.00 6.49
CA SER A 106 -22.51 -4.75 7.84
C SER A 106 -21.45 -3.65 7.86
N LYS A 107 -20.55 -3.64 6.86
CA LYS A 107 -19.52 -2.61 6.71
C LYS A 107 -20.13 -1.24 6.45
N VAL A 108 -21.15 -1.16 5.59
CA VAL A 108 -21.86 0.08 5.30
C VAL A 108 -22.60 0.61 6.54
N LEU A 109 -23.31 -0.25 7.27
CA LEU A 109 -24.01 0.13 8.50
C LEU A 109 -23.06 0.71 9.56
N GLN A 110 -21.89 0.08 9.75
CA GLN A 110 -20.86 0.58 10.65
C GLN A 110 -20.39 1.99 10.29
N HIS A 111 -20.21 2.28 9.00
CA HIS A 111 -19.78 3.61 8.53
C HIS A 111 -20.86 4.67 8.63
N LEU A 112 -22.13 4.29 8.45
CA LEU A 112 -23.27 5.17 8.65
C LEU A 112 -23.56 5.46 10.14
N GLN A 113 -22.82 4.85 11.07
CA GLN A 113 -23.04 4.95 12.53
C GLN A 113 -24.46 4.52 12.95
N LEU A 114 -25.10 3.68 12.14
CA LEU A 114 -26.41 3.11 12.43
C LEU A 114 -26.18 1.76 13.12
N HIS A 115 -26.57 1.67 14.39
CA HIS A 115 -26.51 0.45 15.20
C HIS A 115 -27.79 -0.37 15.09
#